data_AF-A0A1F9M234-F1
#
_entry.id   AF-A0A1F9M234-F1
#
_cell.length_a   1.000
_cell.length_b   1.000
_cell.length_c   1.000
_cell.angle_alpha   90.00
_cell.angle_beta   90.00
_cell.angle_gamma   90.00
#
_symmetry.space_group_name_H-M   'P 1'
#
loop_
_entity.id
_entity.type
_entity.pdbx_description
1 polymer ?
#
loop_
_entity_poly.entity_id
_entity_poly.type
_entity_poly.pdbx_seq_one_letter_code
_entity_poly.pdbx_strand_id
1 'polypeptide(L)'
;MTKYYPNPLISLPCISGLGVESRLKPRKDSKLLSFIPCLIVLCLLFAPAQAWAVQSHGGAEEGLVVHQIGHVLFICGLLFLLNRLRRLKNSDYGGVEFKLFLWLIILWNLLAFHEHWYQGTVNPDKFIRTADKITGFIISTPLDALYYFSRLDHLLLLPAFLCLMAALNKWRNQDDG
;
A
#
# COMPACT_ATOMS: atom_id res chain seq x y z
N MET A 1 21.50 -2.96 52.11
CA MET A 1 21.71 -1.55 52.50
C MET A 1 20.71 -0.70 51.73
N THR A 2 19.48 -0.61 52.22
CA THR A 2 18.45 0.38 51.83
C THR A 2 17.47 0.46 53.00
N LYS A 3 17.19 1.68 53.43
CA LYS A 3 16.62 2.04 54.74
C LYS A 3 15.13 1.67 54.86
N TYR A 4 14.79 1.01 55.96
CA TYR A 4 13.45 0.89 56.54
C TYR A 4 13.22 2.10 57.47
N TYR A 5 12.06 2.76 57.40
CA TYR A 5 11.52 3.60 58.47
C TYR A 5 10.01 3.34 58.64
N PRO A 6 9.48 3.31 59.88
CA PRO A 6 8.13 2.83 60.20
C PRO A 6 7.08 3.96 60.39
N ASN A 7 5.79 3.58 60.20
CA ASN A 7 4.51 3.93 60.89
C ASN A 7 4.38 5.26 61.70
N PRO A 8 3.16 5.86 61.87
CA PRO A 8 1.97 5.14 62.37
C PRO A 8 0.55 5.62 61.96
N LEU A 9 -0.38 4.66 62.06
CA LEU A 9 -1.73 4.70 62.66
C LEU A 9 -2.42 6.08 62.78
N ILE A 10 -3.52 6.23 62.05
CA ILE A 10 -4.68 7.01 62.51
C ILE A 10 -5.92 6.12 62.45
N SER A 11 -6.46 5.90 63.65
CA SER A 11 -7.69 5.22 63.99
C SER A 11 -8.92 5.96 63.48
N LEU A 12 -9.88 5.25 62.89
CA LEU A 12 -11.28 5.69 62.83
C LEU A 12 -12.22 4.54 63.19
N PRO A 13 -13.37 4.85 63.82
CA PRO A 13 -14.04 3.96 64.75
C PRO A 13 -14.99 2.95 64.11
N CYS A 14 -15.18 1.89 64.89
CA CYS A 14 -16.27 0.92 64.85
C CYS A 14 -17.65 1.61 64.76
N ILE A 15 -18.42 1.29 63.72
CA ILE A 15 -19.89 1.35 63.76
C ILE A 15 -20.40 0.02 63.21
N SER A 16 -20.62 -0.91 64.14
CA SER A 16 -21.55 -2.02 63.99
C SER A 16 -22.96 -1.48 64.12
N GLY A 17 -23.82 -1.72 63.13
CA GLY A 17 -25.22 -1.31 63.26
C GLY A 17 -26.08 -1.48 62.01
N LEU A 18 -26.84 -2.57 62.03
CA LEU A 18 -28.20 -2.71 61.48
C LEU A 18 -28.34 -2.86 59.96
N GLY A 19 -28.74 -4.08 59.60
CA GLY A 19 -29.12 -4.45 58.26
C GLY A 19 -30.38 -3.74 57.79
N VAL A 20 -30.36 -3.44 56.49
CA VAL A 20 -31.55 -3.29 55.67
C VAL A 20 -31.29 -4.14 54.45
N GLU A 21 -31.92 -5.32 54.44
CA GLU A 21 -31.99 -6.21 53.28
C GLU A 21 -32.80 -5.49 52.19
N SER A 22 -32.16 -4.58 51.45
CA SER A 22 -32.76 -3.97 50.26
C SER A 22 -32.67 -4.99 49.13
N ARG A 23 -33.72 -5.81 49.03
CA ARG A 23 -33.96 -6.75 47.94
C ARG A 23 -34.13 -5.95 46.62
N LEU A 24 -33.02 -5.52 46.03
CA LEU A 24 -32.99 -4.90 44.72
C LEU A 24 -33.32 -5.96 43.68
N LYS A 25 -34.57 -5.95 43.22
CA LYS A 25 -35.04 -6.68 42.06
C LYS A 25 -34.18 -6.28 40.86
N PRO A 26 -33.43 -7.20 40.20
CA PRO A 26 -32.66 -6.83 39.02
C PRO A 26 -33.63 -6.35 37.93
N ARG A 27 -33.55 -5.06 37.59
CA ARG A 27 -34.32 -4.47 36.50
C ARG A 27 -33.81 -5.07 35.18
N LYS A 28 -34.70 -5.78 34.49
CA LYS A 28 -34.48 -6.50 33.24
C LYS A 28 -34.35 -5.53 32.06
N ASP A 29 -33.37 -4.63 32.11
CA ASP A 29 -33.12 -3.64 31.06
C ASP A 29 -31.68 -3.78 30.52
N SER A 30 -31.15 -5.01 30.47
CA SER A 30 -29.76 -5.30 30.04
C SER A 30 -29.53 -5.12 28.54
N LYS A 31 -30.58 -4.91 27.74
CA LYS A 31 -30.43 -4.69 26.30
C LYS A 31 -30.00 -3.27 25.98
N LEU A 32 -30.49 -2.26 26.70
CA LEU A 32 -30.15 -0.86 26.41
C LEU A 32 -28.67 -0.56 26.71
N LEU A 33 -28.14 -1.11 27.81
CA LEU A 33 -26.73 -0.94 28.18
C LEU A 33 -25.77 -1.59 27.18
N SER A 34 -26.22 -2.65 26.49
CA SER A 34 -25.41 -3.38 25.49
C SER A 34 -25.23 -2.61 24.18
N PHE A 35 -26.12 -1.67 23.85
CA PHE A 35 -26.02 -0.87 22.61
C PHE A 35 -25.18 0.39 22.77
N ILE A 36 -24.97 0.86 24.00
CA ILE A 36 -24.14 2.03 24.32
C ILE A 36 -22.71 1.91 23.76
N PRO A 37 -21.95 0.81 23.97
CA PRO A 37 -20.60 0.70 23.40
C PRO A 37 -20.62 0.67 21.87
N CYS A 38 -21.64 0.06 21.27
CA CYS A 38 -21.78 -0.01 19.82
C CYS A 38 -22.07 1.37 19.22
N LEU A 39 -22.92 2.16 19.88
CA LEU A 39 -23.24 3.54 19.50
C LEU A 39 -22.03 4.46 19.67
N ILE A 40 -21.23 4.29 20.74
CA ILE A 40 -19.99 5.04 20.95
C ILE A 40 -18.98 4.74 19.83
N VAL A 41 -18.78 3.46 19.48
CA VAL A 41 -17.91 3.07 18.37
C VAL A 41 -18.42 3.65 17.04
N LEU A 42 -19.72 3.62 16.79
CA LEU A 42 -20.32 4.21 15.59
C LEU A 42 -20.08 5.73 15.53
N CYS A 43 -20.29 6.45 16.63
CA CYS A 43 -20.03 7.89 16.72
C CYS A 43 -18.55 8.24 16.49
N LEU A 44 -17.62 7.40 16.97
CA LEU A 44 -16.18 7.57 16.73
C LEU A 44 -15.78 7.35 15.27
N LEU A 45 -16.50 6.51 14.52
CA LEU A 45 -16.27 6.33 13.07
C LEU A 45 -16.72 7.54 12.24
N PHE A 46 -17.70 8.32 12.72
CA PHE A 46 -18.19 9.53 12.04
C PHE A 46 -17.51 10.83 12.52
N ALA A 47 -16.57 10.74 13.45
CA ALA A 47 -15.73 11.85 13.90
C ALA A 47 -14.27 11.60 13.46
N PRO A 48 -13.96 11.69 12.16
CA PRO A 48 -12.60 11.50 11.69
C PRO A 48 -11.70 12.57 12.33
N ALA A 49 -10.89 12.17 13.30
CA ALA A 49 -9.81 13.01 13.78
C ALA A 49 -8.81 13.23 12.65
N GLN A 50 -8.06 14.33 12.71
CA GLN A 50 -6.94 14.58 11.80
C GLN A 50 -5.96 13.40 11.91
N ALA A 51 -6.10 12.41 11.02
CA ALA A 51 -5.14 11.34 10.91
C ALA A 51 -3.87 11.99 10.37
N TRP A 52 -2.79 11.89 11.13
CA TRP A 52 -1.46 12.16 10.60
C TRP A 52 -1.23 11.10 9.53
N ALA A 53 -1.61 11.40 8.30
CA ALA A 53 -1.25 10.57 7.18
C ALA A 53 0.27 10.40 7.23
N VAL A 54 0.76 9.17 7.03
CA VAL A 54 2.19 8.91 6.86
C VAL A 54 2.76 9.70 5.66
N GLN A 55 1.91 10.30 4.82
CA GLN A 55 2.32 11.28 3.82
C GLN A 55 2.19 12.72 4.36
N SER A 56 3.33 13.34 4.64
CA SER A 56 3.45 14.77 4.87
C SER A 56 3.22 15.55 3.55
N HIS A 57 2.28 16.49 3.55
CA HIS A 57 2.13 17.49 2.49
C HIS A 57 3.14 18.62 2.75
N GLY A 58 4.22 18.71 1.97
CA GLY A 58 5.14 19.87 2.02
C GLY A 58 6.62 19.66 1.68
N GLY A 59 7.05 18.46 1.29
CA GLY A 59 8.41 18.17 0.83
C GLY A 59 8.39 17.12 -0.28
N ALA A 60 9.56 16.71 -0.82
CA ALA A 60 9.66 15.59 -1.75
C ALA A 60 8.86 14.41 -1.17
N GLU A 61 7.73 14.11 -1.80
CA GLU A 61 6.68 13.30 -1.18
C GLU A 61 7.30 11.98 -0.71
N GLU A 62 7.31 11.69 0.59
CA GLU A 62 7.93 10.46 1.12
C GLU A 62 7.37 9.22 0.40
N GLY A 63 6.10 9.30 -0.01
CA GLY A 63 5.46 8.32 -0.88
C GLY A 63 6.13 8.12 -2.23
N LEU A 64 6.61 9.18 -2.90
CA LEU A 64 7.36 9.09 -4.15
C LEU A 64 8.67 8.33 -3.96
N VAL A 65 9.41 8.62 -2.88
CA VAL A 65 10.69 7.93 -2.58
C VAL A 65 10.45 6.44 -2.32
N VAL A 66 9.48 6.11 -1.47
CA VAL A 66 9.12 4.71 -1.17
C VAL A 66 8.63 3.99 -2.44
N HIS A 67 7.86 4.67 -3.28
CA HIS A 67 7.39 4.14 -4.56
C HIS A 67 8.54 3.84 -5.54
N GLN A 68 9.52 4.76 -5.64
CA GLN A 68 10.73 4.56 -6.45
C GLN A 68 11.56 3.38 -5.96
N ILE A 69 11.73 3.22 -4.64
CA ILE A 69 12.37 2.05 -4.04
C ILE A 69 11.59 0.77 -4.41
N GLY A 70 10.26 0.83 -4.43
CA GLY A 70 9.38 -0.25 -4.87
C GLY A 70 9.70 -0.74 -6.28
N HIS A 71 9.85 0.17 -7.26
CA HIS A 71 10.25 -0.18 -8.62
C HIS A 71 11.63 -0.86 -8.67
N VAL A 72 12.60 -0.33 -7.93
CA VAL A 72 13.96 -0.91 -7.88
C VAL A 72 13.93 -2.33 -7.32
N LEU A 73 13.24 -2.53 -6.19
CA LEU A 73 13.08 -3.86 -5.59
C LEU A 73 12.35 -4.82 -6.53
N PHE A 74 11.32 -4.35 -7.23
CA PHE A 74 10.56 -5.17 -8.16
C PHE A 74 11.41 -5.59 -9.38
N ILE A 75 12.16 -4.65 -9.98
CA ILE A 75 13.13 -4.95 -11.06
C ILE A 75 14.16 -5.98 -10.59
N CYS A 76 14.74 -5.80 -9.40
CA CYS A 76 15.71 -6.73 -8.83
C CYS A 76 15.11 -8.13 -8.65
N GLY A 77 13.87 -8.23 -8.14
CA GLY A 77 13.14 -9.49 -8.00
C GLY A 77 12.91 -10.19 -9.35
N LEU A 78 12.51 -9.44 -10.37
CA LEU A 78 12.29 -9.98 -11.72
C LEU A 78 13.60 -10.43 -12.39
N LEU A 79 14.68 -9.67 -12.23
CA LEU A 79 16.01 -10.06 -12.74
C LEU A 79 16.53 -11.32 -12.04
N PHE A 80 16.35 -11.42 -10.73
CA PHE A 80 16.69 -12.63 -9.96
C PHE A 80 15.89 -13.84 -10.47
N LEU A 81 14.57 -13.68 -10.63
CA LEU A 81 13.69 -14.73 -11.16
C LEU A 81 14.11 -15.14 -12.57
N LEU A 82 14.40 -14.19 -13.45
CA LEU A 82 14.85 -14.42 -14.81
C LEU A 82 16.19 -15.18 -14.84
N ASN A 83 17.14 -14.81 -13.99
CA ASN A 83 18.43 -15.51 -13.84
C ASN A 83 18.24 -16.94 -13.31
N ARG A 84 17.34 -17.14 -12.35
CA ARG A 84 17.01 -18.49 -11.86
C ARG A 84 16.41 -19.35 -12.97
N LEU A 85 15.48 -18.79 -13.74
CA LEU A 85 14.83 -19.47 -14.86
C LEU A 85 15.81 -19.83 -15.99
N ARG A 86 16.88 -19.05 -16.19
CA ARG A 86 17.94 -19.39 -17.17
C ARG A 86 18.79 -20.59 -16.73
N ARG A 87 18.95 -20.81 -15.42
CA ARG A 87 19.76 -21.91 -14.86
C ARG A 87 18.99 -23.23 -14.82
N LEU A 88 17.66 -23.16 -14.76
CA LEU A 88 16.78 -24.31 -14.91
C LEU A 88 16.76 -24.66 -16.40
N LYS A 89 17.62 -25.61 -16.79
CA LYS A 89 17.90 -26.04 -18.18
C LYS A 89 16.69 -26.71 -18.86
N ASN A 90 15.57 -26.85 -18.16
CA ASN A 90 14.37 -27.48 -18.69
C ASN A 90 13.67 -26.47 -19.62
N SER A 91 13.79 -26.76 -20.90
CA SER A 91 13.07 -26.10 -21.99
C SER A 91 11.59 -26.48 -21.89
N ASP A 92 10.91 -26.03 -20.84
CA ASP A 92 9.49 -26.30 -20.66
C ASP A 92 8.67 -25.48 -21.67
N TYR A 93 7.63 -26.12 -22.18
CA TYR A 93 6.61 -25.52 -23.03
C TYR A 93 6.08 -24.26 -22.33
N GLY A 94 6.18 -23.06 -22.92
CA GLY A 94 5.76 -21.80 -22.28
C GLY A 94 6.86 -20.99 -21.59
N GLY A 95 8.07 -21.53 -21.46
CA GLY A 95 9.20 -20.83 -20.82
C GLY A 95 9.72 -19.62 -21.62
N VAL A 96 9.52 -19.59 -22.94
CA VAL A 96 9.91 -18.45 -23.79
C VAL A 96 8.96 -17.28 -23.57
N GLU A 97 7.66 -17.53 -23.59
CA GLU A 97 6.62 -16.54 -23.35
C GLU A 97 6.75 -15.94 -21.95
N PHE A 98 7.04 -16.78 -20.94
CA PHE A 98 7.27 -16.28 -19.59
C PHE A 98 8.52 -15.40 -19.50
N LYS A 99 9.61 -15.75 -20.19
CA LYS A 99 10.81 -14.88 -20.27
C LYS A 99 10.51 -13.54 -20.95
N LEU A 100 9.70 -13.55 -22.02
CA LEU A 100 9.27 -12.32 -22.69
C LEU A 100 8.41 -11.46 -21.76
N PHE A 101 7.48 -12.05 -21.02
CA PHE A 101 6.72 -11.36 -19.98
C PHE A 101 7.64 -10.68 -18.95
N LEU A 102 8.61 -11.41 -18.40
CA LEU A 102 9.55 -10.85 -17.42
C LEU A 102 10.33 -9.66 -18.00
N TRP A 103 10.82 -9.77 -19.24
CA TRP A 103 11.52 -8.68 -19.90
C TRP A 103 10.64 -7.45 -20.13
N LEU A 104 9.38 -7.64 -20.57
CA LEU A 104 8.45 -6.54 -20.81
C LEU A 104 8.06 -5.84 -19.50
N ILE A 105 7.85 -6.57 -18.40
CA ILE A 105 7.58 -5.97 -17.09
C ILE A 105 8.82 -5.24 -16.54
N ILE A 106 10.03 -5.76 -16.75
CA ILE A 106 11.26 -5.04 -16.38
C ILE A 106 11.35 -3.72 -17.15
N LEU A 107 11.11 -3.75 -18.47
CA LEU A 107 11.14 -2.55 -19.30
C LEU A 107 10.07 -1.54 -18.89
N TRP A 108 8.84 -2.00 -18.61
CA TRP A 108 7.77 -1.15 -18.10
C TRP A 108 8.15 -0.51 -16.75
N ASN A 109 8.74 -1.26 -15.83
CA ASN A 109 9.19 -0.71 -14.54
C ASN A 109 10.29 0.34 -14.68
N LEU A 110 11.26 0.13 -15.59
CA LEU A 110 12.29 1.13 -15.87
C LEU A 110 11.68 2.41 -16.44
N LEU A 111 10.67 2.27 -17.30
CA LEU A 111 9.97 3.39 -17.91
C LEU A 111 9.13 4.17 -16.89
N ALA A 112 8.40 3.48 -16.01
CA ALA A 112 7.64 4.08 -14.91
C ALA A 112 8.56 4.77 -13.89
N PHE A 113 9.69 4.14 -13.53
CA PHE A 113 10.72 4.76 -12.70
C PHE A 113 11.23 6.07 -13.32
N HIS A 114 11.57 6.05 -14.62
CA HIS A 114 11.99 7.25 -15.34
C HIS A 114 10.91 8.33 -15.37
N GLU A 115 9.64 7.98 -15.56
CA GLU A 115 8.53 8.95 -15.56
C GLU A 115 8.48 9.74 -14.26
N HIS A 116 8.44 9.02 -13.14
CA HIS A 116 8.34 9.61 -11.81
C HIS A 116 9.55 10.49 -11.49
N TRP A 117 10.75 10.08 -11.93
CA TRP A 117 11.94 10.90 -11.82
C TRP A 117 11.84 12.18 -12.68
N TYR A 118 11.41 12.03 -13.94
CA TYR A 118 11.36 13.14 -14.89
C TYR A 118 10.25 14.14 -14.57
N GLN A 119 9.14 13.68 -13.97
CA GLN A 119 8.02 14.54 -13.56
C GLN A 119 8.45 15.66 -12.60
N GLY A 120 9.47 15.44 -11.77
CA GLY A 120 10.01 16.48 -10.89
C GLY A 120 10.91 17.51 -11.58
N THR A 121 11.34 17.25 -12.82
CA THR A 121 12.33 18.07 -13.55
C THR A 121 11.79 18.65 -14.86
N VAL A 122 10.64 18.17 -15.34
CA VAL A 122 10.04 18.64 -16.58
C VAL A 122 9.61 20.09 -16.45
N ASN A 123 9.97 20.93 -17.44
CA ASN A 123 9.57 22.32 -17.46
C ASN A 123 8.04 22.41 -17.60
N PRO A 124 7.31 23.09 -16.68
CA PRO A 124 5.86 23.27 -16.77
C PRO A 124 5.40 23.93 -18.07
N ASP A 125 6.24 24.73 -18.73
CA ASP A 125 5.95 25.40 -20.01
C ASP A 125 5.74 24.41 -21.17
N LYS A 126 6.17 23.16 -21.02
CA LYS A 126 5.96 22.12 -22.03
C LYS A 126 4.53 21.58 -22.06
N PHE A 127 3.73 21.84 -21.02
CA PHE A 127 2.33 21.40 -20.96
C PHE A 127 1.42 22.46 -21.55
N ILE A 128 0.74 22.13 -22.64
CA ILE A 128 -0.27 23.00 -23.24
C ILE A 128 -1.54 22.87 -22.40
N ARG A 129 -1.99 23.98 -21.82
CA ARG A 129 -3.21 24.05 -21.00
C ARG A 129 -4.29 24.84 -21.72
N THR A 130 -5.50 24.29 -21.78
CA THR A 130 -6.70 24.98 -22.30
C THR A 130 -7.81 24.81 -21.28
N ALA A 131 -8.34 25.93 -20.74
CA ALA A 131 -9.40 25.93 -19.74
C ALA A 131 -9.13 24.97 -18.56
N ASP A 132 -7.96 25.11 -17.93
CA ASP A 132 -7.47 24.30 -16.79
C ASP A 132 -7.23 22.81 -17.07
N LYS A 133 -7.34 22.36 -18.32
CA LYS A 133 -7.02 20.99 -18.73
C LYS A 133 -5.71 20.97 -19.51
N ILE A 134 -4.89 19.96 -19.23
CA ILE A 134 -3.71 19.66 -20.06
C ILE A 134 -4.21 19.01 -21.35
N THR A 135 -4.04 19.71 -22.47
CA THR A 135 -4.51 19.29 -23.81
C THR A 135 -3.41 18.77 -24.71
N GLY A 136 -2.14 19.05 -24.37
CA GLY A 136 -1.00 18.60 -25.16
C GLY A 136 0.32 18.70 -24.40
N PHE A 137 1.35 18.09 -24.99
CA PHE A 137 2.71 18.11 -24.48
C PHE A 137 3.68 18.37 -25.63
N ILE A 138 4.59 19.34 -25.46
CA ILE A 138 5.56 19.71 -26.48
C ILE A 138 6.81 18.83 -26.32
N ILE A 139 7.12 18.07 -27.37
CA ILE A 139 8.30 17.20 -27.43
C ILE A 139 9.41 17.95 -28.17
N SER A 140 10.42 18.41 -27.43
CA SER A 140 11.57 19.10 -28.01
C SER A 140 12.86 18.28 -27.92
N THR A 141 12.93 17.32 -27.01
CA THR A 141 14.12 16.49 -26.75
C THR A 141 13.79 15.00 -26.75
N PRO A 142 14.78 14.11 -26.96
CA PRO A 142 14.57 12.67 -26.83
C PRO A 142 14.04 12.25 -25.43
N LEU A 143 14.42 12.98 -24.38
CA LEU A 143 13.91 12.74 -23.02
C LEU A 143 12.42 13.11 -22.89
N ASP A 144 11.97 14.16 -23.58
CA ASP A 144 10.54 14.49 -23.66
C ASP A 144 9.75 13.41 -24.39
N ALA A 145 10.32 12.85 -25.46
CA ALA A 145 9.72 11.73 -26.17
C ALA A 145 9.62 10.51 -25.26
N LEU A 146 10.69 10.18 -24.53
CA LEU A 146 10.70 9.08 -23.56
C LEU A 146 9.66 9.28 -22.43
N TYR A 147 9.53 10.50 -21.91
CA TYR A 147 8.49 10.86 -20.94
C TYR A 147 7.08 10.75 -21.53
N TYR A 148 6.89 11.15 -22.79
CA TYR A 148 5.60 10.97 -23.45
C TYR A 148 5.25 9.49 -23.64
N PHE A 149 6.24 8.66 -24.02
CA PHE A 149 6.07 7.22 -24.12
C PHE A 149 5.83 6.54 -22.77
N SER A 150 6.40 7.05 -21.69
CA SER A 150 6.19 6.49 -20.35
C SER A 150 4.73 6.59 -19.92
N ARG A 151 4.06 7.70 -20.26
CA ARG A 151 2.62 7.87 -20.04
C ARG A 151 1.73 6.89 -20.79
N LEU A 152 2.27 6.17 -21.78
CA LEU A 152 1.56 5.11 -22.49
C LEU A 152 1.77 3.76 -21.80
N ASP A 153 1.49 3.67 -20.50
CA ASP A 153 1.69 2.47 -19.67
C ASP A 153 1.23 1.16 -20.31
N HIS A 154 0.10 1.23 -21.01
CA HIS A 154 -0.54 0.08 -21.65
C HIS A 154 0.28 -0.50 -22.81
N LEU A 155 1.19 0.27 -23.40
CA LEU A 155 1.98 -0.14 -24.55
C LEU A 155 2.87 -1.35 -24.24
N LEU A 156 3.45 -1.40 -23.04
CA LEU A 156 4.29 -2.51 -22.58
C LEU A 156 3.52 -3.49 -21.69
N LEU A 157 2.59 -2.98 -20.89
CA LEU A 157 1.87 -3.79 -19.92
C LEU A 157 0.90 -4.79 -20.60
N LEU A 158 0.18 -4.35 -21.64
CA LEU A 158 -0.73 -5.23 -22.39
C LEU A 158 -0.02 -6.42 -23.04
N PRO A 159 1.04 -6.24 -23.87
CA PRO A 159 1.74 -7.38 -24.45
C PRO A 159 2.41 -8.26 -23.39
N ALA A 160 2.86 -7.69 -22.26
CA ALA A 160 3.38 -8.48 -21.15
C ALA A 160 2.34 -9.48 -20.64
N PHE A 161 1.13 -9.01 -20.34
CA PHE A 161 0.06 -9.89 -19.86
C PHE A 161 -0.39 -10.92 -20.90
N LEU A 162 -0.38 -10.58 -22.19
CA LEU A 162 -0.62 -11.55 -23.26
C LEU A 162 0.44 -12.66 -23.26
N CYS A 163 1.73 -12.32 -23.11
CA CYS A 163 2.80 -13.30 -22.95
C CYS A 163 2.63 -14.16 -21.70
N LEU A 164 2.22 -13.57 -20.57
CA LEU A 164 1.94 -14.33 -19.34
C LEU A 164 0.80 -15.33 -19.56
N MET A 165 -0.32 -14.90 -20.15
CA MET A 165 -1.44 -15.80 -20.47
C MET A 165 -1.02 -16.91 -21.42
N ALA A 166 -0.21 -16.61 -22.45
CA ALA A 166 0.31 -17.62 -23.37
C ALA A 166 1.20 -18.65 -22.65
N ALA A 167 2.05 -18.22 -21.71
CA ALA A 167 2.85 -19.12 -20.89
C ALA A 167 1.98 -20.04 -20.02
N LEU A 168 1.00 -19.47 -19.31
CA LEU A 168 0.09 -20.21 -18.44
C LEU A 168 -0.75 -21.23 -19.22
N ASN A 169 -1.27 -20.86 -20.38
CA ASN A 169 -2.03 -21.79 -21.23
C ASN A 169 -1.17 -22.95 -21.73
N LYS A 170 0.11 -22.70 -22.04
CA LYS A 170 1.04 -23.75 -22.47
C LYS A 170 1.36 -24.72 -21.34
N TRP A 171 1.59 -24.23 -20.12
CA TRP A 171 1.81 -25.09 -18.96
C TRP A 171 0.57 -25.91 -18.61
N ARG A 172 -0.62 -25.30 -18.62
CA ARG A 172 -1.88 -26.03 -18.36
C ARG A 172 -2.07 -27.20 -19.33
N ASN A 173 -1.89 -26.96 -20.63
CA ASN A 173 -2.11 -28.00 -21.64
C ASN A 173 -1.03 -29.10 -21.60
N GLN A 174 0.10 -28.87 -20.92
CA GLN A 174 1.15 -29.86 -20.73
C GLN A 174 0.79 -30.85 -19.61
N ASP A 175 0.02 -30.43 -18.60
CA ASP A 175 -0.43 -31.29 -17.51
C ASP A 175 -1.57 -32.24 -17.91
N ASP A 176 -2.29 -31.91 -18.99
CA ASP A 176 -3.45 -32.67 -19.50
C ASP A 176 -3.06 -33.79 -20.51
N GLY A 177 -1.79 -33.91 -20.90
CA GLY A 177 -1.31 -34.84 -21.95
C GLY A 177 -0.24 -35.82 -21.48
#